data_AF-A0A9D8A3I8-F1
#
_entry.id   AF-A0A9D8A3I8-F1
#
_cell.length_a   1.000
_cell.length_b   1.000
_cell.length_c   1.000
_cell.angle_alpha   90.00
_cell.angle_beta   90.00
_cell.angle_gamma   90.00
#
_symmetry.space_group_name_H-M   'P 1'
#
loop_
_entity.id
_entity.type
_entity.pdbx_description
1 polymer ?
#
loop_
_entity_poly.entity_id
_entity_poly.type
_entity_poly.pdbx_seq_one_letter_code
_entity_poly.pdbx_strand_id
1 'polypeptide(L)'
;MILSNPESWKALALSVNFKDGIEIYLVLFVYLLILYQVWRVKNLNFDLFSAILGIMFLLTALMTPNAPGWFVWAVPFLVIYQSSGDKVGILLVLAFSLIYIISILLNIHYMGNMFPQLTLLENVEFLGDKFNSVSNTIVLALGLVLSLRIWRESILRNDFFRLSKNPFMLGIVGNYAAEERALSNSIENLFGSHSVTKVAEESYSLWGANKSIWRVMTTLNPATVGLSNLSSDLISLKNNLKQYRSERKKKTWSQEAKVVIASGMHILYLPILRECHDLSIYLEVDSQLQDDTSNDDRLADLVSRERVDYKKFIKPQKKHADLVLSLQSARPIDRQNDNLEVKRKLVINSRHGFDEASLTRTLVGICGLHVNTNLNNDASEVELIIEGEVYKADIEMSAKTLFPYLIDFLDIYPKWHDGVRGLMQLIVLSHMEQSLSRRLI
;
A
#
# COMPACT_ATOMS: atom_id res chain seq x y z
N MET A 1 -27.76 21.50 -22.66
CA MET A 1 -27.69 20.25 -23.47
C MET A 1 -28.07 19.00 -22.66
N ILE A 2 -27.66 18.83 -21.39
CA ILE A 2 -28.09 17.69 -20.56
C ILE A 2 -29.52 17.88 -19.99
N LEU A 3 -29.84 19.07 -19.46
CA LEU A 3 -31.17 19.40 -18.92
C LEU A 3 -32.32 19.44 -19.94
N SER A 4 -31.97 19.56 -21.23
CA SER A 4 -32.92 19.61 -22.34
C SER A 4 -33.22 18.22 -22.93
N ASN A 5 -32.62 17.15 -22.39
CA ASN A 5 -32.82 15.79 -22.88
C ASN A 5 -34.01 15.14 -22.13
N PRO A 6 -35.11 14.75 -22.80
CA PRO A 6 -36.25 14.10 -22.14
C PRO A 6 -35.89 12.80 -21.44
N GLU A 7 -34.83 12.10 -21.87
CA GLU A 7 -34.33 10.89 -21.21
C GLU A 7 -33.70 11.18 -19.83
N SER A 8 -33.23 12.41 -19.58
CA SER A 8 -32.66 12.78 -18.28
C SER A 8 -33.72 12.80 -17.17
N TRP A 9 -34.97 13.15 -17.52
CA TRP A 9 -36.08 13.19 -16.58
C TRP A 9 -36.63 11.79 -16.26
N LYS A 10 -36.40 10.80 -17.14
CA LYS A 10 -36.77 9.39 -16.88
C LYS A 10 -36.00 8.78 -15.71
N ALA A 11 -34.85 9.35 -15.34
CA ALA A 11 -34.13 8.97 -14.13
C ALA A 11 -34.94 9.25 -12.84
N LEU A 12 -35.93 10.15 -12.91
CA LEU A 12 -36.85 10.47 -11.82
C LEU A 12 -38.19 9.73 -11.94
N ALA A 13 -38.35 8.82 -12.92
CA ALA A 13 -39.63 8.15 -13.13
C ALA A 13 -39.96 7.11 -12.05
N LEU A 14 -38.95 6.53 -11.38
CA LEU A 14 -39.17 5.53 -10.33
C LEU A 14 -39.30 6.23 -8.97
N SER A 15 -40.54 6.49 -8.57
CA SER A 15 -40.91 7.06 -7.29
C SER A 15 -41.74 6.10 -6.45
N VAL A 16 -41.55 6.16 -5.13
CA VAL A 16 -42.44 5.51 -4.16
C VAL A 16 -43.37 6.58 -3.61
N ASN A 17 -44.67 6.41 -3.83
CA ASN A 17 -45.67 7.36 -3.36
C ASN A 17 -45.88 7.15 -1.86
N PHE A 18 -45.52 8.14 -1.05
CA PHE A 18 -45.92 8.22 0.34
C PHE A 18 -47.32 8.81 0.43
N LYS A 19 -48.01 8.54 1.54
CA LYS A 19 -49.32 9.15 1.80
C LYS A 19 -49.19 10.69 1.74
N ASP A 20 -50.20 11.35 1.17
CA ASP A 20 -50.30 12.81 0.98
C ASP A 20 -49.49 13.42 -0.18
N GLY A 21 -49.23 12.65 -1.25
CA GLY A 21 -48.68 13.18 -2.50
C GLY A 21 -47.18 13.51 -2.45
N ILE A 22 -46.49 13.04 -1.41
CA ILE A 22 -45.04 13.12 -1.30
C ILE A 22 -44.45 11.93 -2.03
N GLU A 23 -43.77 12.17 -3.15
CA GLU A 23 -43.09 11.13 -3.90
C GLU A 23 -41.59 11.11 -3.55
N ILE A 24 -41.09 9.94 -3.15
CA ILE A 24 -39.65 9.74 -2.93
C ILE A 24 -39.04 9.16 -4.21
N TYR A 25 -38.18 9.94 -4.85
CA TYR A 25 -37.42 9.49 -6.01
C TYR A 25 -36.31 8.52 -5.58
N LEU A 26 -36.45 7.26 -6.00
CA LEU A 26 -35.63 6.18 -5.47
C LEU A 26 -34.18 6.26 -5.97
N VAL A 27 -33.97 6.68 -7.22
CA VAL A 27 -32.64 6.90 -7.79
C VAL A 27 -31.89 7.97 -6.99
N LEU A 28 -32.52 9.12 -6.70
CA LEU A 28 -31.91 10.19 -5.92
C LEU A 28 -31.55 9.73 -4.50
N PHE A 29 -32.44 8.95 -3.87
CA PHE A 29 -32.20 8.37 -2.55
C PHE A 29 -30.99 7.44 -2.53
N VAL A 30 -30.87 6.54 -3.51
CA VAL A 30 -29.71 5.62 -3.63
C VAL A 30 -28.41 6.40 -3.88
N TYR A 31 -28.43 7.44 -4.72
CA TYR A 31 -27.27 8.30 -4.95
C TYR A 31 -26.79 8.97 -3.66
N LEU A 32 -27.70 9.50 -2.84
CA LEU A 32 -27.35 10.13 -1.55
C LEU A 32 -26.74 9.12 -0.57
N LEU A 33 -27.28 7.89 -0.51
CA LEU A 33 -26.72 6.83 0.32
C LEU A 33 -25.32 6.43 -0.11
N ILE A 34 -25.09 6.28 -1.41
CA ILE A 34 -23.76 5.94 -1.92
C ILE A 34 -22.81 7.11 -1.67
N LEU A 35 -23.21 8.36 -1.89
CA LEU A 35 -22.38 9.54 -1.60
C LEU A 35 -21.95 9.61 -0.13
N TYR A 36 -22.88 9.36 0.80
CA TYR A 36 -22.54 9.22 2.22
C TYR A 36 -21.51 8.11 2.47
N GLN A 37 -21.68 6.97 1.80
CA GLN A 37 -20.77 5.85 1.93
C GLN A 37 -19.39 6.17 1.34
N VAL A 38 -19.32 6.86 0.20
CA VAL A 38 -18.06 7.38 -0.39
C VAL A 38 -17.39 8.35 0.58
N TRP A 39 -18.12 9.27 1.19
CA TRP A 39 -17.57 10.21 2.14
C TRP A 39 -16.96 9.53 3.38
N ARG A 40 -17.53 8.40 3.82
CA ARG A 40 -16.97 7.57 4.88
C ARG A 40 -15.65 6.90 4.46
N VAL A 41 -15.48 6.64 3.17
CA VAL A 41 -14.25 6.16 2.56
C VAL A 41 -13.34 7.37 2.29
N LYS A 42 -12.60 7.79 3.32
CA LYS A 42 -11.77 9.01 3.28
C LYS A 42 -10.80 9.09 2.09
N ASN A 43 -10.30 7.96 1.62
CA ASN A 43 -9.33 7.88 0.53
C ASN A 43 -9.79 6.82 -0.48
N LEU A 44 -9.95 7.23 -1.73
CA LEU A 44 -10.38 6.38 -2.84
C LEU A 44 -9.18 6.12 -3.75
N ASN A 45 -8.79 4.86 -3.94
CA ASN A 45 -7.91 4.50 -5.05
C ASN A 45 -8.72 4.48 -6.36
N PHE A 46 -8.01 4.45 -7.49
CA PHE A 46 -8.65 4.46 -8.82
C PHE A 46 -9.61 3.29 -9.02
N ASP A 47 -9.25 2.10 -8.54
CA ASP A 47 -10.09 0.90 -8.65
C ASP A 47 -11.40 1.05 -7.86
N LEU A 48 -11.34 1.55 -6.63
CA LEU A 48 -12.54 1.73 -5.80
C LEU A 48 -13.41 2.86 -6.34
N PHE A 49 -12.80 3.94 -6.82
CA PHE A 49 -13.53 5.02 -7.48
C PHE A 49 -14.27 4.51 -8.73
N SER A 50 -13.58 3.75 -9.58
CA SER A 50 -14.13 3.13 -10.78
C SER A 50 -15.24 2.12 -10.45
N ALA A 51 -15.05 1.30 -9.40
CA ALA A 51 -16.05 0.36 -8.93
C ALA A 51 -17.31 1.06 -8.39
N ILE A 52 -17.15 2.14 -7.61
CA ILE A 52 -18.27 2.93 -7.10
C ILE A 52 -19.03 3.59 -8.25
N LEU A 53 -18.34 4.18 -9.23
CA LEU A 53 -18.98 4.72 -10.42
C LEU A 53 -19.73 3.64 -11.21
N GLY A 54 -19.11 2.47 -11.38
CA GLY A 54 -19.75 1.32 -12.02
C GLY A 54 -21.03 0.90 -11.32
N ILE A 55 -21.02 0.81 -9.98
CA ILE A 55 -22.21 0.50 -9.17
C ILE A 55 -23.28 1.59 -9.33
N MET A 56 -22.90 2.87 -9.31
CA MET A 56 -23.82 3.99 -9.49
C MET A 56 -24.54 3.92 -10.85
N PHE A 57 -23.78 3.76 -11.94
CA PHE A 57 -24.37 3.64 -13.28
C PHE A 57 -25.20 2.37 -13.44
N LEU A 58 -24.74 1.25 -12.88
CA LEU A 58 -25.46 -0.01 -12.96
C LEU A 58 -26.78 0.04 -12.18
N LEU A 59 -26.79 0.56 -10.95
CA LEU A 59 -28.03 0.75 -10.18
C LEU A 59 -28.98 1.72 -10.88
N THR A 60 -28.46 2.77 -11.51
CA THR A 60 -29.27 3.70 -12.31
C THR A 60 -29.90 2.99 -13.51
N ALA A 61 -29.13 2.18 -14.22
CA ALA A 61 -29.62 1.38 -15.36
C ALA A 61 -30.67 0.34 -14.94
N LEU A 62 -30.57 -0.23 -13.73
CA LEU A 62 -31.56 -1.16 -13.19
C LEU A 62 -32.86 -0.46 -12.76
N MET A 63 -32.76 0.76 -12.25
CA MET A 63 -33.90 1.53 -11.73
C MET A 63 -34.61 2.37 -12.78
N THR A 64 -34.03 2.50 -13.97
CA THR A 64 -34.65 3.17 -15.12
C THR A 64 -35.05 2.14 -16.16
N PRO A 65 -36.25 1.54 -16.04
CA PRO A 65 -36.73 0.61 -17.04
C PRO A 65 -36.74 1.29 -18.41
N ASN A 66 -36.34 0.53 -19.45
CA ASN A 66 -36.39 0.96 -20.84
C ASN A 66 -35.41 2.10 -21.24
N ALA A 67 -34.31 2.28 -20.52
CA ALA A 67 -33.29 3.27 -20.86
C ALA A 67 -31.92 2.62 -21.13
N PRO A 68 -31.70 2.02 -22.33
CA PRO A 68 -30.45 1.31 -22.65
C PRO A 68 -29.21 2.20 -22.60
N GLY A 69 -29.37 3.52 -22.77
CA GLY A 69 -28.26 4.47 -22.67
C GLY A 69 -27.54 4.42 -21.33
N TRP A 70 -28.26 4.26 -20.21
CA TRP A 70 -27.63 4.16 -18.89
C TRP A 70 -26.80 2.89 -18.72
N PHE A 71 -27.20 1.79 -19.36
CA PHE A 71 -26.41 0.57 -19.36
C PHE A 71 -25.10 0.75 -20.15
N VAL A 72 -25.11 1.45 -21.28
CA VAL A 72 -23.89 1.75 -22.05
C VAL A 72 -22.86 2.49 -21.19
N TRP A 73 -23.30 3.39 -20.32
CA TRP A 73 -22.41 4.09 -19.37
C TRP A 73 -21.84 3.16 -18.29
N ALA A 74 -22.51 2.06 -17.95
CA ALA A 74 -21.99 1.08 -17.00
C ALA A 74 -20.94 0.13 -17.63
N VAL A 75 -20.96 -0.06 -18.96
CA VAL A 75 -20.09 -1.03 -19.66
C VAL A 75 -18.60 -0.82 -19.41
N PRO A 76 -18.01 0.40 -19.51
CA PRO A 76 -16.57 0.58 -19.27
C PRO A 76 -16.14 0.12 -17.88
N PHE A 77 -16.97 0.37 -16.86
CA PHE A 77 -16.68 -0.01 -15.48
C PHE A 77 -16.85 -1.52 -15.25
N LEU A 78 -17.81 -2.16 -15.94
CA LEU A 78 -17.94 -3.61 -15.94
C LEU A 78 -16.74 -4.29 -16.61
N VAL A 79 -16.20 -3.71 -17.67
CA VAL A 79 -14.98 -4.20 -18.33
C VAL A 79 -13.76 -4.05 -17.42
N ILE A 80 -13.61 -2.92 -16.73
CA ILE A 80 -12.53 -2.74 -15.73
C ILE A 80 -12.67 -3.76 -14.59
N TYR A 81 -13.90 -4.00 -14.11
CA TYR A 81 -14.14 -5.05 -13.11
C TYR A 81 -13.81 -6.45 -13.66
N GLN A 82 -14.10 -6.70 -14.94
CA GLN A 82 -13.80 -7.97 -15.60
C GLN A 82 -12.29 -8.20 -15.77
N SER A 83 -11.51 -7.16 -16.03
CA SER A 83 -10.04 -7.27 -16.16
C SER A 83 -9.35 -7.59 -14.84
N SER A 84 -9.90 -7.08 -13.73
CA SER A 84 -9.32 -7.25 -12.39
C SER A 84 -9.96 -8.38 -11.57
N GLY A 85 -11.06 -8.96 -12.06
CA GLY A 85 -11.91 -9.89 -11.32
C GLY A 85 -11.60 -11.37 -11.52
N ASP A 86 -12.08 -12.20 -10.60
CA ASP A 86 -11.95 -13.66 -10.68
C ASP A 86 -12.78 -14.25 -11.84
N LYS A 87 -12.47 -15.48 -12.27
CA LYS A 87 -13.21 -16.22 -13.31
C LYS A 87 -14.74 -16.23 -13.12
N VAL A 88 -15.20 -16.26 -11.85
CA VAL A 88 -16.62 -16.24 -11.51
C VAL A 88 -17.23 -14.84 -11.73
N GLY A 89 -16.46 -13.77 -11.50
CA GLY A 89 -16.89 -12.40 -11.79
C GLY A 89 -17.11 -12.20 -13.29
N ILE A 90 -16.18 -12.71 -14.10
CA ILE A 90 -16.29 -12.72 -15.57
C ILE A 90 -17.57 -13.44 -16.03
N LEU A 91 -17.84 -14.62 -15.50
CA LEU A 91 -19.03 -15.40 -15.84
C LEU A 91 -20.33 -14.67 -15.47
N LEU A 92 -20.37 -14.01 -14.29
CA LEU A 92 -21.55 -13.25 -13.86
C LEU A 92 -21.81 -12.02 -14.74
N VAL A 93 -20.78 -11.26 -15.10
CA VAL A 93 -20.92 -10.08 -15.98
C VAL A 93 -21.45 -10.51 -17.34
N LEU A 94 -20.94 -11.63 -17.89
CA LEU A 94 -21.39 -12.18 -19.16
C LEU A 94 -22.84 -12.67 -19.09
N ALA A 95 -23.21 -13.40 -18.03
CA ALA A 95 -24.58 -13.86 -17.83
C ALA A 95 -25.54 -12.67 -17.70
N PHE A 96 -25.18 -11.65 -16.91
CA PHE A 96 -25.97 -10.43 -16.74
C PHE A 96 -26.14 -9.67 -18.06
N SER A 97 -25.08 -9.47 -18.84
CA SER A 97 -25.15 -8.74 -20.10
C SER A 97 -26.01 -9.45 -21.15
N LEU A 98 -25.89 -10.78 -21.27
CA LEU A 98 -26.74 -11.56 -22.17
C LEU A 98 -28.22 -11.47 -21.78
N ILE A 99 -28.53 -11.66 -20.50
CA ILE A 99 -29.91 -11.60 -20.01
C ILE A 99 -30.47 -10.18 -20.16
N TYR A 100 -29.67 -9.15 -19.95
CA TYR A 100 -30.06 -7.76 -20.16
C TYR A 100 -30.43 -7.48 -21.63
N ILE A 101 -29.59 -7.94 -22.57
CA ILE A 101 -29.85 -7.80 -24.01
C ILE A 101 -31.13 -8.56 -24.40
N ILE A 102 -31.31 -9.79 -23.91
CA ILE A 102 -32.52 -10.59 -24.14
C ILE A 102 -33.75 -9.85 -23.60
N SER A 103 -33.67 -9.27 -22.40
CA SER A 103 -34.79 -8.51 -21.81
C SER A 103 -35.17 -7.27 -22.61
N ILE A 104 -34.20 -6.57 -23.21
CA ILE A 104 -34.47 -5.44 -24.11
C ILE A 104 -35.10 -5.93 -25.41
N LEU A 105 -34.58 -7.00 -26.01
CA LEU A 105 -35.07 -7.54 -27.28
C LEU A 105 -36.51 -8.06 -27.17
N LEU A 106 -36.84 -8.70 -26.03
CA LEU A 106 -38.17 -9.22 -25.75
C LEU A 106 -39.20 -8.13 -25.42
N ASN A 107 -38.76 -6.90 -25.16
CA ASN A 107 -39.66 -5.80 -24.90
C ASN A 107 -40.37 -5.37 -26.21
N ILE A 108 -41.57 -5.92 -26.40
CA ILE A 108 -42.41 -5.83 -27.60
C ILE A 108 -42.58 -4.37 -28.08
N HIS A 109 -42.59 -3.40 -27.17
CA HIS A 109 -42.73 -1.98 -27.48
C HIS A 109 -41.50 -1.37 -28.19
N TYR A 110 -40.30 -1.90 -27.94
CA TYR A 110 -39.07 -1.48 -28.66
C TYR A 110 -38.96 -2.15 -30.02
N MET A 111 -39.33 -3.44 -30.09
CA MET A 111 -39.27 -4.21 -31.33
C MET A 111 -40.31 -3.72 -32.36
N GLY A 112 -41.52 -3.35 -31.91
CA GLY A 112 -42.57 -2.78 -32.76
C GLY A 112 -42.25 -1.38 -33.31
N ASN A 113 -41.50 -0.56 -32.57
CA ASN A 113 -41.07 0.77 -33.03
C ASN A 113 -39.88 0.73 -34.00
N MET A 114 -39.03 -0.31 -33.93
CA MET A 114 -37.82 -0.42 -34.76
C MET A 114 -38.04 -1.28 -36.03
N PHE A 115 -38.91 -2.30 -35.97
CA PHE A 115 -39.23 -3.19 -37.09
C PHE A 115 -40.74 -3.39 -37.26
N PRO A 116 -41.44 -2.42 -37.86
CA PRO A 116 -42.90 -2.47 -38.04
C PRO A 116 -43.39 -3.59 -38.97
N GLN A 117 -42.51 -4.31 -39.67
CA GLN A 117 -42.84 -5.43 -40.56
C GLN A 117 -42.91 -6.80 -39.85
N LEU A 118 -42.45 -6.90 -38.60
CA LEU A 118 -42.40 -8.16 -37.82
C LEU A 118 -43.63 -8.35 -36.91
N THR A 119 -44.62 -7.47 -36.99
CA THR A 119 -45.86 -7.46 -36.19
C THR A 119 -46.90 -8.48 -36.66
N LEU A 120 -46.49 -9.72 -36.94
CA LEU A 120 -47.39 -10.81 -37.39
C LEU A 120 -47.85 -11.75 -36.26
N LEU A 121 -47.60 -11.37 -35.00
CA LEU A 121 -47.89 -12.18 -33.80
C LEU A 121 -48.65 -11.37 -32.74
N GLU A 122 -49.81 -10.82 -33.11
CA GLU A 122 -50.75 -10.15 -32.17
C GLU A 122 -51.23 -11.07 -31.03
N ASN A 123 -51.15 -12.40 -31.19
CA ASN A 123 -51.61 -13.36 -30.16
C ASN A 123 -50.63 -13.63 -29.01
N VAL A 124 -49.51 -12.90 -28.92
CA VAL A 124 -48.48 -13.11 -27.86
C VAL A 124 -48.47 -11.98 -26.83
N GLU A 125 -49.35 -10.97 -26.91
CA GLU A 125 -49.36 -9.82 -25.98
C GLU A 125 -49.51 -10.25 -24.51
N PHE A 126 -50.40 -11.21 -24.20
CA PHE A 126 -50.64 -11.63 -22.81
C PHE A 126 -49.49 -12.47 -22.20
N LEU A 127 -48.77 -13.25 -23.02
CA LEU A 127 -47.55 -13.94 -22.58
C LEU A 127 -46.39 -12.93 -22.48
N GLY A 128 -46.31 -11.99 -23.42
CA GLY A 128 -45.31 -10.94 -23.48
C GLY A 128 -45.18 -10.14 -22.18
N ASP A 129 -46.29 -9.68 -21.60
CA ASP A 129 -46.23 -8.82 -20.41
C ASP A 129 -45.73 -9.55 -19.15
N LYS A 130 -46.17 -10.79 -18.94
CA LYS A 130 -45.67 -11.63 -17.84
C LYS A 130 -44.22 -12.03 -18.05
N PHE A 131 -43.85 -12.41 -19.27
CA PHE A 131 -42.45 -12.75 -19.60
C PHE A 131 -41.52 -11.54 -19.46
N ASN A 132 -41.94 -10.35 -19.88
CA ASN A 132 -41.21 -9.09 -19.69
C ASN A 132 -41.05 -8.74 -18.21
N SER A 133 -42.09 -8.96 -17.41
CA SER A 133 -42.02 -8.75 -15.95
C SER A 133 -41.02 -9.72 -15.30
N VAL A 134 -41.03 -10.99 -15.71
CA VAL A 134 -40.10 -12.02 -15.20
C VAL A 134 -38.67 -11.73 -15.65
N SER A 135 -38.44 -11.40 -16.93
CA SER A 135 -37.09 -11.08 -17.44
C SER A 135 -36.51 -9.86 -16.74
N ASN A 136 -37.30 -8.79 -16.59
CA ASN A 136 -36.88 -7.59 -15.87
C ASN A 136 -36.61 -7.87 -14.38
N THR A 137 -37.38 -8.76 -13.76
CA THR A 137 -37.12 -9.20 -12.36
C THR A 137 -35.80 -9.97 -12.25
N ILE A 138 -35.50 -10.86 -13.20
CA ILE A 138 -34.22 -11.60 -13.24
C ILE A 138 -33.05 -10.65 -13.46
N VAL A 139 -33.18 -9.69 -14.39
CA VAL A 139 -32.19 -8.64 -14.64
C VAL A 139 -31.93 -7.83 -13.38
N LEU A 140 -32.99 -7.39 -12.70
CA LEU A 140 -32.88 -6.63 -11.45
C LEU A 140 -32.17 -7.44 -10.36
N ALA A 141 -32.56 -8.70 -10.18
CA ALA A 141 -31.95 -9.59 -9.19
C ALA A 141 -30.46 -9.83 -9.47
N LEU A 142 -30.10 -10.17 -10.71
CA LEU A 142 -28.70 -10.39 -11.10
C LEU A 142 -27.86 -9.12 -11.00
N GLY A 143 -28.41 -7.98 -11.43
CA GLY A 143 -27.73 -6.70 -11.34
C GLY A 143 -27.49 -6.25 -9.89
N LEU A 144 -28.44 -6.50 -8.99
CA LEU A 144 -28.24 -6.25 -7.55
C LEU A 144 -27.19 -7.17 -6.95
N VAL A 145 -27.21 -8.47 -7.28
CA VAL A 145 -26.18 -9.42 -6.85
C VAL A 145 -24.80 -8.98 -7.36
N LEU A 146 -24.71 -8.54 -8.61
CA LEU A 146 -23.48 -8.04 -9.21
C LEU A 146 -22.99 -6.76 -8.52
N SER A 147 -23.89 -5.82 -8.22
CA SER A 147 -23.58 -4.59 -7.48
C SER A 147 -23.02 -4.89 -6.09
N LEU A 148 -23.70 -5.79 -5.34
CA LEU A 148 -23.26 -6.23 -4.01
C LEU A 148 -21.91 -6.95 -4.06
N ARG A 149 -21.67 -7.72 -5.12
CA ARG A 149 -20.41 -8.42 -5.32
C ARG A 149 -19.26 -7.46 -5.63
N ILE A 150 -19.44 -6.54 -6.58
CA ILE A 150 -18.46 -5.48 -6.89
C ILE A 150 -18.16 -4.71 -5.60
N TRP A 151 -19.19 -4.29 -4.87
CA TRP A 151 -19.03 -3.59 -3.60
C TRP A 151 -18.20 -4.38 -2.58
N ARG A 152 -18.55 -5.66 -2.39
CA ARG A 152 -17.88 -6.56 -1.44
C ARG A 152 -16.42 -6.79 -1.82
N GLU A 153 -16.14 -7.12 -3.08
CA GLU A 153 -14.79 -7.40 -3.55
C GLU A 153 -13.93 -6.12 -3.54
N SER A 154 -14.43 -5.00 -4.07
CA SER A 154 -13.71 -3.73 -4.14
C SER A 154 -13.41 -3.11 -2.77
N ILE A 155 -14.18 -3.42 -1.71
CA ILE A 155 -13.92 -2.87 -0.36
C ILE A 155 -13.17 -3.85 0.53
N LEU A 156 -13.48 -5.16 0.47
CA LEU A 156 -12.82 -6.14 1.34
C LEU A 156 -11.43 -6.54 0.84
N ARG A 157 -11.18 -6.52 -0.47
CA ARG A 157 -9.87 -6.83 -1.06
C ARG A 157 -8.97 -5.60 -1.18
N ASN A 158 -9.48 -4.40 -0.93
CA ASN A 158 -8.67 -3.20 -1.08
C ASN A 158 -7.78 -3.00 0.14
N ASP A 159 -6.49 -3.22 -0.06
CA ASP A 159 -5.44 -3.15 0.96
C ASP A 159 -5.34 -1.77 1.61
N PHE A 160 -5.82 -0.72 0.92
CA PHE A 160 -5.87 0.64 1.44
C PHE A 160 -6.71 0.74 2.71
N PHE A 161 -7.84 0.05 2.78
CA PHE A 161 -8.65 0.05 4.00
C PHE A 161 -8.02 -0.74 5.13
N ARG A 162 -7.28 -1.81 4.81
CA ARG A 162 -6.60 -2.64 5.81
C ARG A 162 -5.45 -1.87 6.45
N LEU A 163 -4.62 -1.20 5.63
CA LEU A 163 -3.52 -0.36 6.08
C LEU A 163 -3.97 0.86 6.91
N SER A 164 -5.13 1.44 6.59
CA SER A 164 -5.69 2.54 7.40
C SER A 164 -6.19 2.11 8.79
N LYS A 165 -6.43 0.79 8.99
CA LYS A 165 -6.85 0.23 10.28
C LYS A 165 -5.69 -0.40 11.05
N ASN A 166 -4.77 -1.04 10.33
CA ASN A 166 -3.58 -1.70 10.85
C ASN A 166 -2.36 -1.14 10.10
N PRO A 167 -1.65 -0.14 10.64
CA PRO A 167 -0.50 0.44 9.97
C PRO A 167 0.59 -0.60 9.71
N PHE A 168 1.38 -0.37 8.67
CA PHE A 168 2.58 -1.16 8.41
C PHE A 168 3.69 -0.74 9.37
N MET A 169 4.16 -1.66 10.19
CA MET A 169 5.17 -1.43 11.22
C MET A 169 6.56 -1.78 10.66
N LEU A 170 7.36 -0.75 10.37
CA LEU A 170 8.72 -0.89 9.87
C LEU A 170 9.73 -0.67 11.00
N GLY A 171 10.53 -1.67 11.33
CA GLY A 171 11.61 -1.55 12.30
C GLY A 171 12.96 -1.39 11.61
N ILE A 172 13.67 -0.29 11.88
CA ILE A 172 15.02 -0.05 11.34
C ILE A 172 16.01 -0.05 12.50
N VAL A 173 16.94 -0.99 12.48
CA VAL A 173 18.07 -1.05 13.40
C VAL A 173 19.32 -0.61 12.67
N GLY A 174 20.03 0.39 13.20
CA GLY A 174 21.27 0.87 12.62
C GLY A 174 22.40 0.94 13.64
N ASN A 175 23.62 0.67 13.18
CA ASN A 175 24.84 0.97 13.94
C ASN A 175 25.27 2.44 13.80
N TYR A 176 24.73 3.14 12.80
CA TYR A 176 25.07 4.52 12.49
C TYR A 176 23.81 5.37 12.32
N ALA A 177 23.60 6.29 13.27
CA ALA A 177 22.36 7.05 13.38
C ALA A 177 22.12 8.01 12.19
N ALA A 178 23.15 8.38 11.43
CA ALA A 178 22.97 9.25 10.26
C ALA A 178 22.38 8.47 9.06
N GLU A 179 22.89 7.26 8.78
CA GLU A 179 22.37 6.44 7.68
C GLU A 179 21.02 5.81 8.03
N GLU A 180 20.77 5.49 9.31
CA GLU A 180 19.43 5.08 9.79
C GLU A 180 18.39 6.18 9.55
N ARG A 181 18.71 7.42 9.94
CA ARG A 181 17.84 8.58 9.68
C ARG A 181 17.71 8.85 8.19
N ALA A 182 18.78 8.68 7.40
CA ALA A 182 18.73 8.85 5.95
C ALA A 182 17.76 7.85 5.31
N LEU A 183 17.83 6.57 5.71
CA LEU A 183 16.91 5.54 5.26
C LEU A 183 15.46 5.85 5.69
N SER A 184 15.24 6.17 6.96
CA SER A 184 13.92 6.54 7.48
C SER A 184 13.31 7.73 6.73
N ASN A 185 14.09 8.79 6.49
CA ASN A 185 13.65 9.96 5.73
C ASN A 185 13.45 9.63 4.24
N SER A 186 14.25 8.73 3.66
CA SER A 186 14.06 8.29 2.27
C SER A 186 12.73 7.55 2.09
N ILE A 187 12.31 6.76 3.07
CA ILE A 187 11.03 6.06 3.04
C ILE A 187 9.88 7.05 3.27
N GLU A 188 10.01 7.98 4.22
CA GLU A 188 9.03 9.07 4.41
C GLU A 188 8.83 9.90 3.14
N ASN A 189 9.90 10.15 2.39
CA ASN A 189 9.86 10.86 1.12
C ASN A 189 9.03 10.15 0.03
N LEU A 190 8.82 8.83 0.12
CA LEU A 190 7.99 8.07 -0.81
C LEU A 190 6.51 8.12 -0.43
N PHE A 191 6.20 7.93 0.86
CA PHE A 191 4.82 7.86 1.36
C PHE A 191 4.23 9.22 1.74
N GLY A 192 5.07 10.24 1.92
CA GLY A 192 4.69 11.56 2.39
C GLY A 192 4.62 11.65 3.92
N SER A 193 4.96 12.81 4.47
CA SER A 193 4.98 13.06 5.93
C SER A 193 3.60 12.96 6.60
N HIS A 194 2.51 13.06 5.82
CA HIS A 194 1.14 12.94 6.30
C HIS A 194 0.74 11.47 6.55
N SER A 195 1.32 10.53 5.81
CA SER A 195 1.03 9.10 5.87
C SER A 195 2.03 8.30 6.72
N VAL A 196 3.12 8.92 7.19
CA VAL A 196 4.18 8.25 7.96
C VAL A 196 4.30 8.82 9.37
N THR A 197 4.35 7.94 10.37
CA THR A 197 4.72 8.32 11.74
C THR A 197 6.08 7.73 12.09
N LYS A 198 7.03 8.59 12.49
CA LYS A 198 8.38 8.17 12.91
C LYS A 198 8.50 8.12 14.43
N VAL A 199 8.91 6.98 14.97
CA VAL A 199 9.22 6.73 16.38
C VAL A 199 10.72 6.49 16.49
N ALA A 200 11.45 7.50 16.95
CA ALA A 200 12.89 7.39 17.18
C ALA A 200 13.16 6.95 18.62
N GLU A 201 13.96 5.91 18.80
CA GLU A 201 14.35 5.37 20.11
C GLU A 201 15.03 6.43 21.00
N GLU A 202 15.77 7.37 20.41
CA GLU A 202 16.41 8.48 21.12
C GLU A 202 15.42 9.26 21.99
N SER A 203 14.13 9.26 21.61
CA SER A 203 13.08 9.89 22.41
C SER A 203 12.81 9.20 23.76
N TYR A 204 13.24 7.97 23.92
CA TYR A 204 13.04 7.10 25.09
C TYR A 204 14.30 6.93 25.93
N SER A 205 15.35 7.72 25.68
CA SER A 205 16.53 7.76 26.55
C SER A 205 16.12 8.15 27.97
N LEU A 206 16.57 7.37 28.96
CA LEU A 206 16.33 7.64 30.38
C LEU A 206 17.22 8.78 30.90
N TRP A 207 18.33 9.04 30.21
CA TRP A 207 19.37 9.97 30.66
C TRP A 207 19.65 11.04 29.60
N GLY A 208 19.79 12.29 30.02
CA GLY A 208 20.23 13.39 29.16
C GLY A 208 21.75 13.39 28.94
N ALA A 209 22.22 14.05 27.87
CA ALA A 209 23.63 14.05 27.45
C ALA A 209 24.64 14.49 28.55
N ASN A 210 24.25 15.38 29.47
CA ASN A 210 25.16 15.95 30.47
C ASN A 210 25.22 15.17 31.81
N LYS A 211 24.80 13.91 31.85
CA LYS A 211 24.78 13.11 33.08
C LYS A 211 26.08 12.34 33.30
N SER A 212 26.49 12.17 34.57
CA SER A 212 27.71 11.46 34.95
C SER A 212 27.70 9.97 34.59
N ILE A 213 26.51 9.40 34.33
CA ILE A 213 26.32 8.01 33.95
C ILE A 213 27.11 7.63 32.68
N TRP A 214 27.29 8.57 31.76
CA TRP A 214 28.02 8.39 30.50
C TRP A 214 29.54 8.22 30.66
N ARG A 215 30.07 8.45 31.88
CA ARG A 215 31.46 8.10 32.18
C ARG A 215 31.64 6.59 32.32
N VAL A 216 30.57 5.86 32.67
CA VAL A 216 30.60 4.43 33.00
C VAL A 216 29.87 3.60 31.94
N MET A 217 28.72 4.07 31.45
CA MET A 217 27.91 3.37 30.45
C MET A 217 27.96 4.05 29.09
N THR A 218 27.79 3.26 28.03
CA THR A 218 27.62 3.75 26.66
C THR A 218 26.13 3.94 26.33
N THR A 219 25.85 4.73 25.29
CA THR A 219 24.50 4.89 24.71
C THR A 219 23.96 3.61 24.08
N LEU A 220 24.86 2.67 23.74
CA LEU A 220 24.52 1.36 23.19
C LEU A 220 24.04 0.36 24.25
N ASN A 221 24.09 0.72 25.54
CA ASN A 221 23.60 -0.17 26.58
C ASN A 221 22.07 -0.06 26.71
N PRO A 222 21.32 -1.18 26.58
CA PRO A 222 19.85 -1.17 26.65
C PRO A 222 19.31 -0.66 27.99
N ALA A 223 20.10 -0.72 29.07
CA ALA A 223 19.72 -0.16 30.37
C ALA A 223 19.58 1.37 30.39
N THR A 224 20.08 2.06 29.36
CA THR A 224 19.97 3.51 29.22
C THR A 224 18.68 3.94 28.53
N VAL A 225 17.91 2.99 28.00
CA VAL A 225 16.71 3.23 27.18
C VAL A 225 15.48 2.63 27.85
N GLY A 226 14.38 3.38 27.88
CA GLY A 226 13.10 2.93 28.41
C GLY A 226 12.36 1.98 27.47
N LEU A 227 12.92 0.81 27.18
CA LEU A 227 12.40 -0.17 26.21
C LEU A 227 10.95 -0.60 26.49
N SER A 228 10.56 -0.68 27.78
CA SER A 228 9.18 -0.99 28.16
C SER A 228 8.19 0.06 27.63
N ASN A 229 8.53 1.35 27.74
CA ASN A 229 7.66 2.44 27.27
C ASN A 229 7.62 2.47 25.74
N LEU A 230 8.77 2.23 25.09
CA LEU A 230 8.83 2.11 23.63
C LEU A 230 7.93 0.95 23.15
N SER A 231 7.97 -0.20 23.83
CA SER A 231 7.15 -1.35 23.46
C SER A 231 5.66 -1.09 23.64
N SER A 232 5.24 -0.48 24.75
CA SER A 232 3.83 -0.13 24.96
C SER A 232 3.31 0.84 23.90
N ASP A 233 4.14 1.83 23.55
CA ASP A 233 3.79 2.83 22.54
C ASP A 233 3.68 2.19 21.14
N LEU A 234 4.63 1.34 20.74
CA LEU A 234 4.57 0.64 19.45
C LEU A 234 3.38 -0.33 19.37
N ILE A 235 3.07 -1.07 20.46
CA ILE A 235 1.89 -1.95 20.51
C ILE A 235 0.60 -1.13 20.38
N SER A 236 0.53 0.01 21.07
CA SER A 236 -0.65 0.89 20.99
C SER A 236 -0.83 1.52 19.61
N LEU A 237 0.27 1.89 18.95
CA LEU A 237 0.28 2.39 17.57
C LEU A 237 -0.18 1.30 16.59
N LYS A 238 0.26 0.05 16.78
CA LYS A 238 -0.16 -1.10 15.96
C LYS A 238 -1.66 -1.37 16.09
N ASN A 239 -2.22 -1.28 17.30
CA ASN A 239 -3.59 -1.69 17.59
C ASN A 239 -4.65 -0.58 17.46
N ASN A 240 -4.31 0.70 17.64
CA ASN A 240 -5.26 1.82 17.49
C ASN A 240 -4.57 3.20 17.41
N LEU A 241 -4.19 3.64 16.21
CA LEU A 241 -3.66 5.00 15.97
C LEU A 241 -4.64 6.13 16.35
N LYS A 242 -5.95 5.88 16.25
CA LYS A 242 -6.98 6.93 16.35
C LYS A 242 -7.15 7.53 17.74
N GLN A 243 -6.74 6.82 18.79
CA GLN A 243 -6.97 7.22 20.18
C GLN A 243 -5.69 7.41 20.99
N TYR A 244 -4.53 7.17 20.38
CA TYR A 244 -3.27 7.28 21.09
C TYR A 244 -2.84 8.75 21.20
N ARG A 245 -2.77 9.25 22.45
CA ARG A 245 -2.17 10.53 22.80
C ARG A 245 -1.01 10.22 23.74
N SER A 246 0.23 10.40 23.28
CA SER A 246 1.39 10.19 24.14
C SER A 246 1.34 11.17 25.30
N GLU A 247 1.32 10.67 26.54
CA GLU A 247 1.36 11.51 27.74
C GLU A 247 2.73 12.18 27.93
N ARG A 248 3.79 11.69 27.27
CA ARG A 248 5.17 12.11 27.55
C ARG A 248 5.78 13.13 26.58
N LYS A 249 5.21 13.40 25.39
CA LYS A 249 5.77 14.42 24.46
C LYS A 249 4.74 15.17 23.61
N LYS A 250 5.07 16.44 23.32
CA LYS A 250 4.40 17.40 22.39
C LYS A 250 4.36 16.96 20.91
N LYS A 251 4.47 15.68 20.59
CA LYS A 251 4.43 15.19 19.21
C LYS A 251 3.09 14.52 18.97
N THR A 252 2.17 15.26 18.35
CA THR A 252 0.95 14.69 17.78
C THR A 252 1.36 13.75 16.65
N TRP A 253 1.23 12.45 16.88
CA TRP A 253 1.36 11.46 15.81
C TRP A 253 0.16 11.56 14.88
N SER A 254 0.38 11.33 13.58
CA SER A 254 -0.70 11.40 12.59
C SER A 254 -1.68 10.27 12.88
N GLN A 255 -2.93 10.61 13.18
CA GLN A 255 -4.01 9.64 13.43
C GLN A 255 -4.34 8.80 12.19
N GLU A 256 -3.82 9.19 11.01
CA GLU A 256 -4.06 8.56 9.72
C GLU A 256 -2.78 7.93 9.13
N ALA A 257 -1.75 7.71 9.95
CA ALA A 257 -0.51 7.10 9.48
C ALA A 257 -0.76 5.69 8.91
N LYS A 258 -0.37 5.47 7.66
CA LYS A 258 -0.40 4.15 7.01
C LYS A 258 0.84 3.33 7.35
N VAL A 259 1.97 4.01 7.59
CA VAL A 259 3.27 3.40 7.91
C VAL A 259 3.81 4.01 9.20
N VAL A 260 4.25 3.16 10.12
CA VAL A 260 4.96 3.55 11.34
C VAL A 260 6.39 3.07 11.22
N ILE A 261 7.34 3.99 11.24
CA ILE A 261 8.78 3.68 11.20
C ILE A 261 9.32 3.80 12.62
N ALA A 262 9.67 2.69 13.23
CA ALA A 262 10.44 2.64 14.46
C ALA A 262 11.93 2.56 14.11
N SER A 263 12.72 3.52 14.58
CA SER A 263 14.15 3.61 14.24
C SER A 263 15.00 3.76 15.51
N GLY A 264 16.09 2.99 15.59
CA GLY A 264 17.03 3.07 16.71
C GLY A 264 18.00 1.90 16.78
N MET A 265 18.70 1.78 17.90
CA MET A 265 19.75 0.79 18.14
C MET A 265 19.20 -0.51 18.75
N HIS A 266 18.03 -0.49 19.38
CA HIS A 266 17.44 -1.59 20.15
C HIS A 266 16.03 -1.98 19.69
N ILE A 267 15.62 -1.56 18.49
CA ILE A 267 14.28 -1.82 17.93
C ILE A 267 13.98 -3.33 17.81
N LEU A 268 14.99 -4.18 17.66
CA LEU A 268 14.86 -5.64 17.59
C LEU A 268 15.45 -6.33 18.82
N TYR A 269 15.72 -5.61 19.91
CA TYR A 269 16.39 -6.17 21.08
C TYR A 269 15.47 -7.14 21.84
N LEU A 270 14.24 -6.73 22.17
CA LEU A 270 13.27 -7.54 22.91
C LEU A 270 12.42 -8.42 21.97
N PRO A 271 12.05 -9.66 22.37
CA PRO A 271 11.16 -10.51 21.59
C PRO A 271 9.82 -9.84 21.25
N ILE A 272 9.21 -9.13 22.21
CA ILE A 272 7.93 -8.44 22.00
C ILE A 272 8.02 -7.35 20.92
N LEU A 273 9.18 -6.68 20.80
CA LEU A 273 9.40 -5.68 19.76
C LEU A 273 9.54 -6.36 18.39
N ARG A 274 10.20 -7.52 18.31
CA ARG A 274 10.35 -8.27 17.05
C ARG A 274 8.98 -8.66 16.46
N GLU A 275 8.05 -9.09 17.31
CA GLU A 275 6.67 -9.45 16.90
C GLU A 275 5.80 -8.22 16.55
N CYS A 276 6.20 -7.02 16.97
CA CYS A 276 5.47 -5.80 16.63
C CYS A 276 5.69 -5.38 15.17
N HIS A 277 6.86 -5.65 14.59
CA HIS A 277 7.22 -5.21 13.25
C HIS A 277 6.73 -6.20 12.17
N ASP A 278 6.32 -5.66 11.03
CA ASP A 278 5.96 -6.44 9.84
C ASP A 278 7.14 -6.63 8.89
N LEU A 279 8.09 -5.69 8.94
CA LEU A 279 9.37 -5.78 8.27
C LEU A 279 10.44 -5.21 9.21
N SER A 280 11.48 -6.01 9.42
CA SER A 280 12.63 -5.65 10.23
C SER A 280 13.88 -5.52 9.38
N ILE A 281 14.51 -4.34 9.43
CA ILE A 281 15.69 -3.99 8.65
C ILE A 281 16.86 -3.78 9.60
N TYR A 282 17.99 -4.42 9.30
CA TYR A 282 19.27 -4.17 9.95
C TYR A 282 20.23 -3.47 8.97
N LEU A 283 20.62 -2.26 9.29
CA LEU A 283 21.56 -1.46 8.51
C LEU A 283 22.97 -1.59 9.09
N GLU A 284 23.88 -2.13 8.29
CA GLU A 284 25.28 -2.31 8.62
C GLU A 284 26.14 -1.41 7.74
N VAL A 285 26.79 -0.42 8.35
CA VAL A 285 27.77 0.42 7.67
C VAL A 285 29.17 -0.10 7.96
N ASP A 286 29.97 -0.31 6.92
CA ASP A 286 31.37 -0.71 7.06
C ASP A 286 32.16 0.30 7.90
N SER A 287 32.94 -0.22 8.85
CA SER A 287 33.87 0.52 9.68
C SER A 287 34.87 1.38 8.90
N GLN A 288 35.22 1.03 7.66
CA GLN A 288 36.13 1.84 6.84
C GLN A 288 35.51 3.16 6.38
N LEU A 289 34.18 3.22 6.29
CA LEU A 289 33.42 4.44 5.96
C LEU A 289 33.14 5.32 7.19
N GLN A 290 33.54 4.86 8.38
CA GLN A 290 33.43 5.63 9.61
C GLN A 290 34.68 6.50 9.70
N ASP A 291 34.50 7.82 9.70
CA ASP A 291 35.58 8.78 9.93
C ASP A 291 36.15 8.59 11.34
N ASP A 292 37.18 7.74 11.47
CA ASP A 292 38.04 7.65 12.66
C ASP A 292 38.94 8.90 12.72
N THR A 293 38.32 10.06 12.98
CA THR A 293 39.01 11.34 13.16
C THR A 293 39.02 11.73 14.64
N SER A 294 39.75 10.97 15.46
CA SER A 294 40.18 11.53 16.75
C SER A 294 41.47 10.89 17.27
N ASN A 295 42.53 11.69 17.32
CA ASN A 295 43.81 11.37 17.98
C ASN A 295 43.77 11.61 19.50
N ASP A 296 42.60 11.51 20.14
CA ASP A 296 42.43 11.74 21.58
C ASP A 296 42.29 10.39 22.30
N ASP A 297 43.19 10.12 23.25
CA ASP A 297 43.20 8.88 24.05
C ASP A 297 41.87 8.64 24.77
N ARG A 298 41.15 9.70 25.15
CA ARG A 298 39.82 9.59 25.80
C ARG A 298 38.74 9.10 24.84
N LEU A 299 38.83 9.47 23.57
CA LEU A 299 37.90 9.00 22.54
C LEU A 299 38.21 7.55 22.17
N ALA A 300 39.48 7.14 22.18
CA ALA A 300 39.88 5.74 21.98
C ALA A 300 39.26 4.80 23.04
N ASP A 301 39.26 5.21 24.31
CA ASP A 301 38.62 4.46 25.41
C ASP A 301 37.10 4.40 25.34
N LEU A 302 36.45 5.41 24.74
CA LEU A 302 35.01 5.40 24.49
C LEU A 302 34.68 4.47 23.32
N VAL A 303 35.40 4.59 22.21
CA VAL A 303 35.25 3.75 21.01
C VAL A 303 35.48 2.28 21.33
N SER A 304 36.47 1.96 22.17
CA SER A 304 36.74 0.58 22.58
C SER A 304 35.57 -0.02 23.38
N ARG A 305 34.98 0.74 24.30
CA ARG A 305 33.79 0.33 25.07
C ARG A 305 32.56 0.19 24.19
N GLU A 306 32.32 1.16 23.30
CA GLU A 306 31.23 1.09 22.33
C GLU A 306 31.35 -0.12 21.40
N ARG A 307 32.56 -0.49 20.97
CA ARG A 307 32.77 -1.72 20.18
C ARG A 307 32.40 -2.99 20.94
N VAL A 308 32.66 -3.04 22.26
CA VAL A 308 32.27 -4.17 23.11
C VAL A 308 30.74 -4.24 23.25
N ASP A 309 30.11 -3.11 23.58
CA ASP A 309 28.66 -3.04 23.72
C ASP A 309 27.93 -3.27 22.39
N TYR A 310 28.47 -2.79 21.28
CA TYR A 310 27.97 -3.07 19.93
C TYR A 310 27.92 -4.58 19.65
N LYS A 311 29.02 -5.30 19.90
CA LYS A 311 29.08 -6.75 19.72
C LYS A 311 28.11 -7.49 20.62
N LYS A 312 27.82 -6.94 21.81
CA LYS A 312 26.97 -7.57 22.82
C LYS A 312 25.48 -7.31 22.62
N PHE A 313 25.09 -6.08 22.27
CA PHE A 313 23.69 -5.64 22.28
C PHE A 313 23.12 -5.37 20.88
N ILE A 314 23.94 -4.89 19.94
CA ILE A 314 23.46 -4.47 18.61
C ILE A 314 23.64 -5.59 17.58
N LYS A 315 24.86 -6.13 17.45
CA LYS A 315 25.20 -7.18 16.46
C LYS A 315 24.29 -8.42 16.52
N PRO A 316 23.87 -8.93 17.70
CA PRO A 316 22.95 -10.08 17.75
C PRO A 316 21.59 -9.83 17.08
N GLN A 317 21.14 -8.57 17.03
CA GLN A 317 19.85 -8.21 16.41
C GLN A 317 19.83 -8.48 14.91
N LYS A 318 20.99 -8.53 14.23
CA LYS A 318 21.12 -8.95 12.83
C LYS A 318 20.49 -10.32 12.57
N LYS A 319 20.54 -11.23 13.55
CA LYS A 319 19.92 -12.57 13.47
C LYS A 319 18.40 -12.55 13.63
N HIS A 320 17.77 -11.39 13.74
CA HIS A 320 16.33 -11.25 13.89
C HIS A 320 15.73 -10.29 12.85
N ALA A 321 16.56 -9.75 11.97
CA ALA A 321 16.11 -8.91 10.87
C ALA A 321 15.68 -9.78 9.68
N ASP A 322 14.63 -9.37 9.00
CA ASP A 322 14.17 -9.97 7.75
C ASP A 322 15.08 -9.56 6.59
N LEU A 323 15.56 -8.31 6.65
CA LEU A 323 16.40 -7.68 5.64
C LEU A 323 17.66 -7.09 6.29
N VAL A 324 18.83 -7.48 5.81
CA VAL A 324 20.10 -6.86 6.18
C VAL A 324 20.63 -6.07 5.00
N LEU A 325 20.81 -4.76 5.19
CA LEU A 325 21.40 -3.86 4.22
C LEU A 325 22.82 -3.51 4.67
N SER A 326 23.82 -3.97 3.93
CA SER A 326 25.23 -3.71 4.25
C SER A 326 25.82 -2.74 3.24
N LEU A 327 26.20 -1.55 3.72
CA LEU A 327 26.87 -0.51 2.94
C LEU A 327 28.38 -0.71 3.04
N GLN A 328 28.98 -1.14 1.94
CA GLN A 328 30.41 -1.41 1.83
C GLN A 328 31.05 -0.44 0.85
N SER A 329 32.35 -0.20 1.00
CA SER A 329 33.13 0.45 -0.04
C SER A 329 33.42 -0.54 -1.17
N ALA A 330 33.19 -0.16 -2.42
CA ALA A 330 33.49 -1.00 -3.59
C ALA A 330 35.00 -1.15 -3.83
N ARG A 331 35.81 -0.25 -3.25
CA ARG A 331 37.28 -0.30 -3.25
C ARG A 331 37.83 -0.02 -1.84
N PRO A 332 38.96 -0.62 -1.43
CA PRO A 332 39.62 -0.21 -0.21
C PRO A 332 39.94 1.29 -0.29
N ILE A 333 39.53 2.04 0.74
CA ILE A 333 39.69 3.50 0.77
C ILE A 333 41.18 3.81 0.93
N ASP A 334 41.80 4.36 -0.11
CA ASP A 334 43.16 4.87 -0.02
C ASP A 334 43.13 6.26 0.60
N ARG A 335 43.43 6.35 1.90
CA ARG A 335 43.36 7.58 2.72
C ARG A 335 44.32 8.69 2.26
N GLN A 336 45.11 8.48 1.21
CA GLN A 336 46.03 9.48 0.65
C GLN A 336 45.39 10.37 -0.43
N ASN A 337 44.22 10.00 -0.98
CA ASN A 337 43.52 10.77 -2.01
C ASN A 337 42.06 11.05 -1.62
N ASP A 338 41.82 12.15 -0.91
CA ASP A 338 40.50 12.61 -0.47
C ASP A 338 39.51 12.97 -1.60
N ASN A 339 39.96 12.96 -2.87
CA ASN A 339 39.17 13.43 -4.03
C ASN A 339 38.54 12.32 -4.88
N LEU A 340 38.67 11.04 -4.51
CA LEU A 340 37.99 9.96 -5.25
C LEU A 340 36.61 9.70 -4.64
N GLU A 341 35.55 9.94 -5.40
CA GLU A 341 34.19 9.56 -5.02
C GLU A 341 34.17 8.08 -4.63
N VAL A 342 33.85 7.81 -3.36
CA VAL A 342 33.83 6.46 -2.81
C VAL A 342 32.67 5.71 -3.44
N LYS A 343 32.97 4.88 -4.43
CA LYS A 343 32.00 3.97 -5.04
C LYS A 343 31.48 3.03 -3.95
N ARG A 344 30.18 3.05 -3.70
CA ARG A 344 29.53 2.25 -2.67
C ARG A 344 28.97 0.97 -3.29
N LYS A 345 29.13 -0.13 -2.56
CA LYS A 345 28.58 -1.44 -2.85
C LYS A 345 27.48 -1.73 -1.84
N LEU A 346 26.31 -2.16 -2.33
CA LEU A 346 25.19 -2.56 -1.46
C LEU A 346 25.09 -4.07 -1.45
N VAL A 347 25.31 -4.68 -0.29
CA VAL A 347 25.11 -6.12 -0.08
C VAL A 347 23.84 -6.31 0.73
N ILE A 348 22.91 -7.08 0.18
CA ILE A 348 21.59 -7.31 0.74
C ILE A 348 21.53 -8.77 1.14
N ASN A 349 21.16 -9.08 2.37
CA ASN A 349 20.83 -10.44 2.78
C ASN A 349 19.36 -10.49 3.22
N SER A 350 18.56 -11.31 2.53
CA SER A 350 17.15 -11.53 2.82
C SER A 350 16.92 -12.94 3.35
N ARG A 351 16.21 -13.06 4.48
CA ARG A 351 15.93 -14.35 5.15
C ARG A 351 14.70 -15.08 4.68
N HIS A 352 14.04 -14.50 3.69
CA HIS A 352 12.81 -15.00 3.15
C HIS A 352 12.88 -14.81 1.65
N GLY A 353 13.19 -15.88 0.93
CA GLY A 353 13.25 -15.88 -0.53
C GLY A 353 12.08 -15.10 -1.13
N PHE A 354 12.40 -14.11 -1.94
CA PHE A 354 11.44 -13.26 -2.64
C PHE A 354 11.55 -13.53 -4.15
N ASP A 355 10.73 -12.85 -4.97
CA ASP A 355 10.87 -12.91 -6.43
C ASP A 355 12.12 -12.15 -6.89
N GLU A 356 13.28 -12.73 -6.58
CA GLU A 356 14.58 -12.21 -6.95
C GLU A 356 14.80 -12.19 -8.44
N ALA A 357 14.20 -13.13 -9.17
CA ALA A 357 14.35 -13.17 -10.62
C ALA A 357 13.78 -11.89 -11.26
N SER A 358 12.60 -11.45 -10.81
CA SER A 358 12.02 -10.19 -11.29
C SER A 358 12.84 -8.97 -10.86
N LEU A 359 13.27 -8.92 -9.59
CA LEU A 359 14.08 -7.81 -9.08
C LEU A 359 15.42 -7.70 -9.82
N THR A 360 16.19 -8.80 -9.90
CA THR A 360 17.50 -8.85 -10.57
C THR A 360 17.38 -8.48 -12.04
N ARG A 361 16.39 -9.04 -12.75
CA ARG A 361 16.13 -8.70 -14.16
C ARG A 361 15.83 -7.21 -14.34
N THR A 362 15.08 -6.62 -13.41
CA THR A 362 14.72 -5.20 -13.48
C THR A 362 15.93 -4.31 -13.18
N LEU A 363 16.71 -4.63 -12.15
CA LEU A 363 17.92 -3.91 -11.80
C LEU A 363 18.98 -3.96 -12.91
N VAL A 364 19.15 -5.12 -13.57
CA VAL A 364 20.07 -5.25 -14.70
C VAL A 364 19.52 -4.57 -15.95
N GLY A 365 18.24 -4.78 -16.26
CA GLY A 365 17.63 -4.33 -17.52
C GLY A 365 17.29 -2.85 -17.57
N ILE A 366 16.71 -2.29 -16.49
CA ILE A 366 16.29 -0.89 -16.42
C ILE A 366 17.40 -0.02 -15.82
N CYS A 367 17.98 -0.42 -14.68
CA CYS A 367 18.98 0.38 -14.00
C CYS A 367 20.41 0.17 -14.53
N GLY A 368 20.65 -0.80 -15.42
CA GLY A 368 21.99 -1.07 -15.97
C GLY A 368 23.01 -1.52 -14.92
N LEU A 369 22.55 -2.13 -13.82
CA LEU A 369 23.41 -2.48 -12.68
C LEU A 369 24.09 -3.83 -12.83
N HIS A 370 25.24 -3.97 -12.18
CA HIS A 370 25.86 -5.27 -11.95
C HIS A 370 25.27 -5.88 -10.68
N VAL A 371 24.51 -6.95 -10.86
CA VAL A 371 23.87 -7.68 -9.77
C VAL A 371 24.41 -9.10 -9.75
N ASN A 372 24.94 -9.52 -8.61
CA ASN A 372 25.31 -10.91 -8.36
C ASN A 372 24.42 -11.48 -7.24
N THR A 373 23.93 -12.69 -7.45
CA THR A 373 23.02 -13.36 -6.50
C THR A 373 23.68 -14.65 -6.04
N ASN A 374 23.93 -14.74 -4.73
CA ASN A 374 24.43 -15.93 -4.07
C ASN A 374 23.31 -16.53 -3.22
N LEU A 375 22.91 -17.75 -3.56
CA LEU A 375 21.96 -18.51 -2.76
C LEU A 375 22.74 -19.32 -1.73
N ASN A 376 22.36 -19.25 -0.45
CA ASN A 376 22.89 -20.16 0.54
C ASN A 376 22.39 -21.59 0.28
N ASN A 377 23.15 -22.61 0.71
CA ASN A 377 22.88 -24.03 0.43
C ASN A 377 21.47 -24.49 0.88
N ASP A 378 20.89 -23.85 1.89
CA ASP A 378 19.56 -24.17 2.43
C ASP A 378 18.42 -23.37 1.77
N ALA A 379 18.72 -22.52 0.78
CA ALA A 379 17.79 -21.59 0.10
C ALA A 379 16.96 -20.66 1.01
N SER A 380 17.30 -20.61 2.31
CA SER A 380 16.61 -19.81 3.32
C SER A 380 17.10 -18.37 3.36
N GLU A 381 18.35 -18.14 2.99
CA GLU A 381 18.96 -16.81 2.95
C GLU A 381 19.47 -16.56 1.53
N VAL A 382 19.16 -15.38 1.01
CA VAL A 382 19.70 -14.95 -0.28
C VAL A 382 20.49 -13.67 -0.14
N GLU A 383 21.70 -13.71 -0.70
CA GLU A 383 22.61 -12.59 -0.76
C GLU A 383 22.60 -11.99 -2.16
N LEU A 384 22.24 -10.71 -2.24
CA LEU A 384 22.19 -9.95 -3.48
C LEU A 384 23.17 -8.79 -3.37
N ILE A 385 24.13 -8.79 -4.30
CA ILE A 385 25.24 -7.83 -4.34
C ILE A 385 25.01 -6.89 -5.50
N ILE A 386 24.84 -5.60 -5.23
CA ILE A 386 24.58 -4.56 -6.24
C ILE A 386 25.76 -3.59 -6.31
N GLU A 387 26.27 -3.42 -7.53
CA GLU A 387 27.33 -2.47 -7.85
C GLU A 387 26.94 -1.62 -9.08
N GLY A 388 27.13 -0.31 -8.96
CA GLY A 388 26.88 0.65 -10.04
C GLY A 388 26.22 1.94 -9.55
N GLU A 389 26.02 2.87 -10.48
CA GLU A 389 25.33 4.15 -10.26
C GLU A 389 23.95 4.09 -10.91
N VAL A 390 22.95 4.65 -10.25
CA VAL A 390 21.56 4.63 -10.72
C VAL A 390 20.94 5.99 -10.53
N TYR A 391 20.11 6.39 -11.49
CA TYR A 391 19.33 7.61 -11.40
C TYR A 391 17.94 7.34 -10.84
N LYS A 392 17.39 8.33 -10.14
CA LYS A 392 16.05 8.29 -9.53
C LYS A 392 14.94 7.94 -10.53
N ALA A 393 15.09 8.31 -11.81
CA ALA A 393 14.11 8.01 -12.86
C ALA A 393 14.07 6.50 -13.17
N ASP A 394 15.23 5.84 -13.20
CA ASP A 394 15.34 4.40 -13.44
C ASP A 394 14.75 3.62 -12.25
N ILE A 395 14.96 4.12 -11.03
CA ILE A 395 14.38 3.55 -9.81
C ILE A 395 12.85 3.68 -9.81
N GLU A 396 12.33 4.86 -10.16
CA GLU A 396 10.88 5.09 -10.27
C GLU A 396 10.26 4.16 -11.32
N MET A 397 10.90 4.03 -12.49
CA MET A 397 10.43 3.13 -13.55
C MET A 397 10.49 1.66 -13.13
N SER A 398 11.55 1.27 -12.43
CA SER A 398 11.71 -0.07 -11.87
C SER A 398 10.63 -0.39 -10.84
N ALA A 399 10.33 0.55 -9.94
CA ALA A 399 9.23 0.40 -8.99
C ALA A 399 7.87 0.25 -9.69
N LYS A 400 7.62 1.03 -10.76
CA LYS A 400 6.38 0.93 -11.58
C LYS A 400 6.19 -0.42 -12.24
N THR A 401 7.29 -1.06 -12.60
CA THR A 401 7.28 -2.36 -13.26
C THR A 401 7.13 -3.49 -12.25
N LEU A 402 7.82 -3.38 -11.11
CA LEU A 402 7.86 -4.43 -10.09
C LEU A 402 6.62 -4.45 -9.20
N PHE A 403 6.15 -3.28 -8.76
CA PHE A 403 5.18 -3.16 -7.65
C PHE A 403 4.00 -2.26 -8.05
N PRO A 404 3.21 -2.63 -9.08
CA PRO A 404 2.16 -1.76 -9.61
C PRO A 404 1.11 -1.40 -8.56
N TYR A 405 0.76 -2.33 -7.67
CA TYR A 405 -0.20 -2.08 -6.59
C TYR A 405 0.38 -1.21 -5.48
N LEU A 406 1.66 -1.40 -5.10
CA LEU A 406 2.27 -0.65 -4.00
C LEU A 406 2.39 0.85 -4.32
N ILE A 407 2.46 1.21 -5.60
CA ILE A 407 2.60 2.59 -6.04
C ILE A 407 1.38 3.44 -5.73
N ASP A 408 0.19 2.87 -5.77
CA ASP A 408 -1.05 3.55 -5.38
C ASP A 408 -1.07 3.93 -3.89
N PHE A 409 -0.16 3.36 -3.08
CA PHE A 409 0.00 3.69 -1.67
C PHE A 409 0.98 4.83 -1.40
N LEU A 410 1.84 5.15 -2.38
CA LEU A 410 2.81 6.22 -2.26
C LEU A 410 2.11 7.60 -2.28
N ASP A 411 2.87 8.65 -1.97
CA ASP A 411 2.37 10.01 -2.07
C ASP A 411 2.05 10.37 -3.54
N ILE A 412 1.29 11.43 -3.77
CA ILE A 412 0.95 11.94 -5.12
C ILE A 412 2.24 12.28 -5.90
N TYR A 413 3.26 12.77 -5.19
CA TYR A 413 4.58 13.11 -5.75
C TYR A 413 5.68 12.44 -4.91
N PRO A 414 5.93 11.13 -5.10
CA PRO A 414 6.95 10.41 -4.34
C PRO A 414 8.34 10.91 -4.71
N LYS A 415 9.18 11.15 -3.71
CA LYS A 415 10.55 11.64 -3.91
C LYS A 415 11.55 10.47 -3.90
N TRP A 416 11.92 10.04 -5.09
CA TRP A 416 12.98 9.06 -5.34
C TRP A 416 14.37 9.70 -5.23
N HIS A 417 15.34 8.95 -4.69
CA HIS A 417 16.74 9.38 -4.56
C HIS A 417 17.65 8.67 -5.57
N ASP A 418 18.77 9.30 -5.90
CA ASP A 418 19.80 8.69 -6.74
C ASP A 418 20.69 7.73 -5.94
N GLY A 419 21.41 6.86 -6.66
CA GLY A 419 22.43 5.96 -6.12
C GLY A 419 21.91 4.97 -5.08
N VAL A 420 22.73 4.69 -4.07
CA VAL A 420 22.45 3.63 -3.07
C VAL A 420 21.21 3.92 -2.23
N ARG A 421 20.88 5.20 -1.97
CA ARG A 421 19.66 5.54 -1.23
C ARG A 421 18.41 5.14 -2.00
N GLY A 422 18.40 5.40 -3.30
CA GLY A 422 17.33 4.97 -4.19
C GLY A 422 17.22 3.45 -4.33
N LEU A 423 18.37 2.76 -4.35
CA LEU A 423 18.37 1.29 -4.31
C LEU A 423 17.77 0.76 -3.01
N MET A 424 18.15 1.32 -1.86
CA MET A 424 17.54 0.93 -0.58
C MET A 424 16.03 1.17 -0.57
N GLN A 425 15.55 2.29 -1.13
CA GLN A 425 14.11 2.56 -1.30
C GLN A 425 13.42 1.42 -2.06
N LEU A 426 13.97 1.01 -3.20
CA LEU A 426 13.39 -0.04 -4.04
C LEU A 426 13.39 -1.42 -3.35
N ILE A 427 14.47 -1.77 -2.67
CA ILE A 427 14.58 -3.04 -1.93
C ILE A 427 13.62 -3.09 -0.75
N VAL A 428 13.47 -1.99 -0.01
CA VAL A 428 12.50 -1.89 1.09
C VAL A 428 11.08 -2.06 0.57
N LEU A 429 10.73 -1.38 -0.53
CA LEU A 429 9.41 -1.50 -1.15
C LEU A 429 9.12 -2.94 -1.60
N SER A 430 10.11 -3.63 -2.17
CA SER A 430 10.00 -5.04 -2.55
C SER A 430 9.62 -5.93 -1.36
N HIS A 431 10.33 -5.78 -0.24
CA HIS A 431 10.05 -6.57 0.96
C HIS A 431 8.75 -6.15 1.65
N MET A 432 8.37 -4.88 1.52
CA MET A 432 7.08 -4.38 2.01
C MET A 432 5.91 -5.01 1.26
N GLU A 433 5.97 -5.10 -0.07
CA GLU A 433 4.94 -5.77 -0.87
C GLU A 433 4.80 -7.26 -0.49
N GLN A 434 5.94 -7.94 -0.28
CA GLN A 434 5.94 -9.34 0.16
C GLN A 434 5.31 -9.50 1.56
N SER A 435 5.65 -8.62 2.50
CA SER A 435 5.07 -8.65 3.85
C SER A 435 3.58 -8.34 3.83
N LEU A 436 3.15 -7.40 2.98
CA LEU A 436 1.73 -7.09 2.77
C LEU A 436 0.97 -8.27 2.17
N SER A 437 1.49 -8.91 1.12
CA SER A 437 0.85 -10.07 0.51
C SER A 437 0.74 -11.26 1.47
N ARG A 438 1.75 -11.48 2.33
CA ARG A 438 1.67 -12.51 3.40
C ARG A 438 0.56 -12.25 4.41
N ARG A 439 0.22 -10.98 4.69
CA ARG A 439 -0.94 -10.65 5.56
C ARG A 439 -2.29 -10.94 4.89
N LEU A 440 -2.32 -11.13 3.57
CA LEU A 440 -3.54 -11.39 2.81
C LEU A 440 -3.88 -12.87 2.68
N ILE A 441 -2.88 -13.74 2.79
CA ILE A 441 -3.02 -15.21 2.87
C ILE A 441 -3.44 -15.58 4.30
#